data_AF-A0A8X7YJ23-F1
#
_entry.id   AF-A0A8X7YJ23-F1
#
_cell.length_a   1.000
_cell.length_b   1.000
_cell.length_c   1.000
_cell.angle_alpha   90.00
_cell.angle_beta   90.00
_cell.angle_gamma   90.00
#
_symmetry.space_group_name_H-M   'P 1'
#
loop_
_entity.id
_entity.type
_entity.pdbx_description
1 polymer ?
#
loop_
_entity_poly.entity_id
_entity_poly.type
_entity_poly.pdbx_seq_one_letter_code
_entity_poly.pdbx_strand_id
1 'polypeptide(L)'
;MENQGETQQPHLVLSHKLFLLTHPDVQDIEKVRLKEEVLTTIKSDDMVPLYETLVAESLLEKDQSLLDSMRAKNEDELKKLDEK
;
A
#
# COMPACT_ATOMS: atom_id res chain seq x y z
N MET A 1 5.33 -6.03 -34.16
CA MET A 1 4.84 -6.81 -33.00
C MET A 1 4.35 -5.79 -31.99
N GLU A 2 3.06 -5.53 -31.99
CA GLU A 2 2.44 -4.75 -30.91
C GLU A 2 2.43 -5.66 -29.68
N ASN A 3 3.26 -5.34 -28.68
CA ASN A 3 3.21 -6.01 -27.38
C ASN A 3 1.79 -5.80 -26.83
N GLN A 4 0.94 -6.82 -26.92
CA GLN A 4 -0.30 -6.88 -26.17
C GLN A 4 0.11 -6.80 -24.70
N GLY A 5 -0.21 -5.66 -24.08
CA GLY A 5 0.38 -5.22 -22.82
C GLY A 5 0.18 -6.22 -21.70
N GLU A 6 1.25 -6.93 -21.35
CA GLU A 6 1.34 -7.58 -20.05
C GLU A 6 1.21 -6.47 -19.00
N THR A 7 0.10 -6.51 -18.26
CA THR A 7 -0.12 -5.54 -17.20
C THR A 7 0.95 -5.77 -16.15
N GLN A 8 1.74 -4.74 -15.87
CA GLN A 8 2.82 -4.81 -14.87
C GLN A 8 2.28 -5.39 -13.57
N GLN A 9 3.04 -6.30 -12.96
CA GLN A 9 2.68 -6.90 -11.68
C GLN A 9 2.35 -5.81 -10.62
N PRO A 10 1.21 -5.88 -9.93
CA PRO A 10 0.76 -4.82 -9.03
C PRO A 10 1.77 -4.48 -7.92
N HIS A 11 2.49 -5.49 -7.40
CA HIS A 11 3.53 -5.30 -6.39
C HIS A 11 4.75 -4.52 -6.92
N LEU A 12 5.08 -4.68 -8.21
CA LEU A 12 6.16 -3.95 -8.86
C LEU A 12 5.77 -2.48 -9.07
N VAL A 13 4.52 -2.24 -9.44
CA VAL A 13 3.95 -0.89 -9.52
C VAL A 13 3.96 -0.21 -8.15
N LEU A 14 3.52 -0.91 -7.09
CA LEU A 14 3.53 -0.39 -5.73
C LEU A 14 4.95 -0.04 -5.26
N SER A 15 5.90 -0.94 -5.48
CA SER A 15 7.32 -0.72 -5.10
C SER A 15 7.91 0.50 -5.79
N HIS A 16 7.60 0.69 -7.08
CA HIS A 16 8.03 1.87 -7.82
C HIS A 16 7.42 3.17 -7.26
N LYS A 17 6.13 3.17 -6.88
CA LYS A 17 5.48 4.33 -6.26
C LYS A 17 6.10 4.68 -4.90
N LEU A 18 6.41 3.67 -4.08
CA LEU A 18 7.11 3.86 -2.81
C LEU A 18 8.49 4.47 -3.00
N PHE A 19 9.25 3.99 -4.00
CA PHE A 19 10.53 4.59 -4.35
C PHE A 19 10.39 6.09 -4.70
N LEU A 20 9.44 6.44 -5.56
CA LEU A 20 9.18 7.84 -5.94
C LEU A 20 8.77 8.72 -4.74
N LEU A 21 8.03 8.18 -3.78
CA LEU A 21 7.65 8.93 -2.57
C LEU A 21 8.87 9.36 -1.73
N THR A 22 9.89 8.51 -1.68
CA THR A 22 11.13 8.78 -0.92
C THR A 22 12.15 9.60 -1.69
N HIS A 23 11.97 9.81 -3.00
CA HIS A 23 12.96 10.46 -3.84
C HIS A 23 12.95 11.99 -3.65
N PRO A 24 14.11 12.64 -3.43
CA PRO A 24 14.20 14.10 -3.27
C PRO A 24 13.72 14.90 -4.49
N ASP A 25 13.87 14.37 -5.71
CA ASP A 25 13.59 15.10 -6.95
C ASP A 25 12.11 15.08 -7.36
N VAL A 26 11.28 14.32 -6.64
CA VAL A 26 9.83 14.26 -6.88
C VAL A 26 9.15 15.43 -6.17
N GLN A 27 8.34 16.17 -6.93
CA GLN A 27 7.65 17.36 -6.44
C GLN A 27 6.61 17.00 -5.38
N ASP A 28 6.39 17.89 -4.42
CA ASP A 28 5.43 17.64 -3.33
C ASP A 28 4.00 17.38 -3.83
N ILE A 29 3.58 18.04 -4.92
CA ILE A 29 2.28 17.82 -5.55
C ILE A 29 2.15 16.38 -6.07
N GLU A 30 3.22 15.80 -6.62
CA GLU A 30 3.24 14.43 -7.08
C GLU A 30 3.27 13.45 -5.89
N LYS A 31 3.99 13.81 -4.82
CA LYS A 31 4.01 13.01 -3.58
C LYS A 31 2.62 12.89 -2.96
N VAL A 32 1.80 13.95 -2.96
CA VAL A 32 0.41 13.87 -2.47
C VAL A 32 -0.39 12.83 -3.25
N ARG A 33 -0.35 12.88 -4.59
CA ARG A 33 -1.02 11.89 -5.44
C ARG A 33 -0.50 10.47 -5.21
N LEU A 34 0.82 10.31 -5.10
CA LEU A 34 1.44 9.01 -4.85
C LEU A 34 1.02 8.43 -3.49
N LYS A 35 0.89 9.25 -2.45
CA LYS A 35 0.41 8.82 -1.13
C LYS A 35 -1.01 8.29 -1.20
N GLU A 36 -1.91 8.98 -1.90
CA GLU A 36 -3.30 8.54 -2.09
C GLU A 36 -3.38 7.20 -2.85
N GLU A 37 -2.59 7.07 -3.91
CA GLU A 37 -2.52 5.84 -4.69
C GLU A 37 -1.97 4.66 -3.87
N VAL A 38 -0.89 4.87 -3.10
CA VAL A 38 -0.31 3.86 -2.21
C VAL A 38 -1.29 3.47 -1.10
N LEU A 39 -1.96 4.45 -0.48
CA LEU A 39 -2.95 4.20 0.55
C LEU A 39 -4.13 3.39 0.01
N THR A 40 -4.57 3.65 -1.21
CA THR A 40 -5.65 2.89 -1.85
C THR A 40 -5.26 1.43 -2.05
N THR A 41 -4.03 1.16 -2.50
CA THR A 41 -3.52 -0.21 -2.64
C THR A 41 -3.41 -0.92 -1.30
N ILE A 42 -2.88 -0.25 -0.28
CA ILE A 42 -2.77 -0.79 1.08
C ILE A 42 -4.14 -1.18 1.64
N LYS A 43 -5.15 -0.34 1.44
CA LYS A 43 -6.53 -0.59 1.88
C LYS A 43 -7.20 -1.74 1.13
N SER A 44 -6.90 -1.89 -0.16
CA SER A 44 -7.45 -2.97 -1.00
C SER A 44 -7.00 -4.34 -0.52
N ASP A 45 -5.71 -4.46 -0.19
CA ASP A 45 -5.06 -5.73 0.07
C ASP A 45 -4.77 -5.92 1.58
N ASP A 46 -5.38 -5.10 2.44
CA ASP A 46 -5.27 -5.11 3.90
C ASP A 46 -3.80 -5.23 4.40
N MET A 47 -2.90 -4.46 3.77
CA MET A 47 -1.44 -4.51 3.99
C MET A 47 -0.99 -3.79 5.28
N VAL A 48 -1.44 -4.29 6.44
CA VAL A 48 -1.19 -3.69 7.76
C VAL A 48 0.29 -3.40 8.04
N PRO A 49 1.26 -4.33 7.86
CA PRO A 49 2.65 -4.07 8.23
C PRO A 49 3.30 -2.96 7.40
N LEU A 50 2.91 -2.87 6.12
CA LEU A 50 3.39 -1.81 5.23
C LEU A 50 2.83 -0.45 5.66
N TYR A 51 1.54 -0.38 5.98
CA TYR A 51 0.92 0.84 6.48
C TYR A 51 1.60 1.36 7.75
N GLU A 52 1.87 0.49 8.72
CA GLU A 52 2.55 0.88 9.97
C GLU A 52 3.97 1.41 9.72
N THR A 53 4.70 0.80 8.79
CA THR A 53 6.03 1.26 8.38
C THR A 53 5.97 2.67 7.78
N LEU A 54 5.02 2.92 6.88
CA LEU A 54 4.87 4.23 6.23
C LEU A 54 4.40 5.32 7.20
N VAL A 55 3.60 4.97 8.21
CA VAL A 55 3.25 5.87 9.31
C VAL A 55 4.47 6.18 10.16
N ALA A 56 5.30 5.19 10.48
CA ALA A 56 6.54 5.39 11.25
C ALA A 56 7.54 6.29 10.51
N GLU A 57 7.62 6.18 9.18
CA GLU A 57 8.43 7.05 8.31
C GLU A 57 7.83 8.45 8.10
N SER A 58 6.70 8.78 8.75
CA SER A 58 5.96 10.04 8.58
C SER A 58 5.51 10.30 7.13
N LEU A 59 5.41 9.25 6.31
CA LEU A 59 4.92 9.34 4.93
C LEU A 59 3.39 9.33 4.89
N LEU A 60 2.73 8.64 5.82
CA LEU A 60 1.27 8.61 5.95
C LEU A 60 0.83 9.05 7.34
N GLU A 61 -0.38 9.59 7.42
CA GLU A 61 -1.02 9.89 8.70
C GLU A 61 -1.59 8.61 9.31
N LYS A 62 -1.49 8.51 10.64
CA LYS A 62 -2.01 7.38 11.39
C LYS A 62 -3.54 7.47 11.51
N ASP A 63 -4.23 6.50 10.93
CA ASP A 63 -5.66 6.28 11.11
C ASP A 63 -5.85 4.95 11.88
N GLN A 64 -6.17 5.08 13.17
CA GLN A 64 -6.35 3.92 14.04
C GLN A 64 -7.60 3.10 13.66
N SER A 65 -8.67 3.76 13.20
CA SER A 65 -9.90 3.09 12.76
C SER A 65 -9.63 2.20 11.54
N LEU A 66 -8.86 2.74 10.59
CA LEU A 66 -8.43 1.99 9.43
C LEU A 66 -7.55 0.79 9.81
N LEU A 67 -6.57 1.00 10.69
CA LEU A 67 -5.68 -0.06 11.19
C LEU A 67 -6.45 -1.20 11.83
N ASP A 68 -7.39 -0.88 12.72
CA ASP A 68 -8.16 -1.88 13.44
C ASP A 68 -9.06 -2.66 12.48
N SER A 69 -9.64 -1.98 11.47
CA SER A 69 -10.43 -2.63 10.41
C SER A 69 -9.60 -3.61 9.57
N MET A 70 -8.42 -3.21 9.10
CA MET A 70 -7.54 -4.09 8.30
C MET A 70 -7.03 -5.28 9.14
N ARG A 71 -6.71 -5.04 10.42
CA ARG A 71 -6.29 -6.10 11.36
C ARG A 71 -7.37 -7.14 11.60
N ALA A 72 -8.62 -6.70 11.81
CA ALA A 72 -9.74 -7.60 12.03
C ALA A 72 -9.95 -8.54 10.83
N LYS A 73 -9.91 -8.00 9.61
CA LYS A 73 -10.01 -8.82 8.38
C LYS A 73 -8.86 -9.81 8.25
N ASN A 74 -7.63 -9.38 8.53
CA ASN A 74 -6.47 -10.27 8.47
C ASN A 74 -6.58 -11.40 9.50
N GLU A 75 -7.04 -11.11 10.72
CA GLU A 75 -7.29 -12.13 11.74
C GLU A 75 -8.38 -13.12 11.32
N ASP A 76 -9.46 -12.66 10.70
CA ASP A 76 -10.52 -13.50 10.17
C ASP A 76 -10.04 -14.40 9.02
N GLU A 77 -9.21 -13.88 8.11
CA GLU A 77 -8.62 -14.70 7.04
C GLU A 77 -7.61 -15.73 7.57
N LEU A 78 -6.80 -15.37 8.58
CA LEU A 78 -5.89 -16.32 9.23
C LEU A 78 -6.66 -17.47 9.90
N LYS A 79 -7.75 -17.17 10.61
CA LYS A 79 -8.61 -18.21 11.21
C LYS A 79 -9.15 -19.17 10.16
N LYS A 80 -9.60 -18.67 9.00
CA LYS A 80 -10.08 -19.51 7.89
C LYS A 80 -9.00 -20.43 7.32
N LEU A 81 -7.74 -20.00 7.35
CA LEU A 81 -6.60 -20.82 6.89
C LEU A 81 -6.22 -21.86 7.94
N ASP A 82 -6.28 -21.53 9.23
CA ASP A 82 -5.98 -22.46 10.33
C ASP A 82 -7.07 -23.53 10.53
N GLU A 83 -8.31 -23.25 10.13
CA GLU A 83 -9.43 -24.21 10.14
C GLU A 83 -9.40 -25.21 8.97
N LYS A 84 -8.40 -25.13 8.07
CA LYS A 84 -8.19 -26.01 6.91
C LYS A 84 -7.11 -27.05 7.14
#